data_AF-A0A1G8FI92-F1
#
_entry.id   AF-A0A1G8FI92-F1
#
_cell.length_a   1.000
_cell.length_b   1.000
_cell.length_c   1.000
_cell.angle_alpha   90.00
_cell.angle_beta   90.00
_cell.angle_gamma   90.00
#
_symmetry.space_group_name_H-M   'P 1'
#
loop_
_entity.id
_entity.type
_entity.pdbx_description
1 polymer ?
#
loop_
_entity_poly.entity_id
_entity_poly.type
_entity_poly.pdbx_seq_one_letter_code
_entity_poly.pdbx_strand_id
1 'polypeptide(L)'
;MYLVKNSPRALFAALIPLAIVEAVLMAFAIAGGQVTDPAGVPAPDQILVFYAGRMAIDATFLFAGHILLRQWTISSRLAYALMGGVVAAVSYGIAIRNHIQLAAPGDGTVVTIGLLPTIAGVIGGFLYGQFAGLSPVARAAGAGSAAAAPAAPPPIVFDGPVRVRTSVAGIAIAALMPTVLATLLPYTLVPLLMNGFADKSTAHIFAAVIPAQTFMIMIVISVIPSSIFILCVHHVARAMSRRSGWEYAAIGGVAAFACPLLLAFAMPLFAMLTVPAAFCGAVMGALYRRFAGLEPMPLPEAVIATDPNALVGADHPSRHQHGVILGN
;
A
#
# COMPACT_ATOMS: atom_id res chain seq x y z
N MET A 1 -20.11 -16.75 9.00
CA MET A 1 -19.89 -15.49 8.26
C MET A 1 -18.94 -14.62 9.08
N TYR A 2 -18.04 -13.86 8.45
CA TYR A 2 -17.04 -13.05 9.16
C TYR A 2 -17.24 -11.56 8.85
N LEU A 3 -16.98 -10.70 9.84
CA LEU A 3 -16.96 -9.24 9.69
C LEU A 3 -15.58 -8.70 10.05
N VAL A 4 -15.15 -7.65 9.37
CA VAL A 4 -13.95 -6.92 9.75
C VAL A 4 -14.17 -6.26 11.12
N LYS A 5 -13.20 -6.39 12.05
CA LYS A 5 -13.33 -5.82 13.40
C LYS A 5 -13.26 -4.30 13.37
N ASN A 6 -13.86 -3.66 14.37
CA ASN A 6 -13.55 -2.26 14.66
C ASN A 6 -12.16 -2.21 15.32
N SER A 7 -11.19 -1.59 14.67
CA SER A 7 -9.83 -1.48 15.20
C SER A 7 -9.30 -0.05 15.02
N PRO A 8 -9.16 0.74 16.12
CA PRO A 8 -8.62 2.09 16.01
C PRO A 8 -7.17 2.08 15.53
N ARG A 9 -6.38 1.07 15.92
CA ARG A 9 -5.01 0.88 15.43
C ARG A 9 -4.96 0.66 13.91
N ALA A 10 -5.89 -0.11 13.36
CA ALA A 10 -5.98 -0.32 11.92
C ALA A 10 -6.45 0.95 11.19
N LEU A 11 -7.33 1.75 11.82
CA LEU A 11 -7.74 3.05 11.30
C LEU A 11 -6.56 4.01 11.20
N PHE A 12 -5.75 4.15 12.26
CA PHE A 12 -4.54 4.98 12.20
C PHE A 12 -3.56 4.50 11.12
N ALA A 13 -3.34 3.19 11.00
CA ALA A 13 -2.48 2.64 9.95
C ALA A 13 -3.02 2.93 8.54
N ALA A 14 -4.34 2.91 8.36
CA ALA A 14 -5.02 3.20 7.10
C ALA A 14 -4.97 4.69 6.72
N LEU A 15 -4.82 5.59 7.70
CA LEU A 15 -4.70 7.03 7.47
C LEU A 15 -3.29 7.45 7.05
N ILE A 16 -2.26 6.65 7.33
CA ILE A 16 -0.86 7.01 7.00
C ILE A 16 -0.68 7.35 5.50
N PRO A 17 -1.15 6.55 4.52
CA PRO A 17 -0.99 6.89 3.10
C PRO A 17 -1.67 8.22 2.73
N LEU A 18 -2.86 8.48 3.26
CA LEU A 18 -3.61 9.72 3.04
C LEU A 18 -2.88 10.91 3.67
N ALA A 19 -2.41 10.76 4.91
CA ALA A 19 -1.65 11.77 5.63
C ALA A 19 -0.36 12.18 4.89
N ILE A 20 0.36 11.21 4.32
CA ILE A 20 1.56 11.47 3.51
C ILE A 20 1.20 12.23 2.24
N VAL A 21 0.21 11.76 1.48
CA VAL A 21 -0.19 12.41 0.23
C VAL A 21 -0.68 13.83 0.48
N GLU A 22 -1.51 14.04 1.51
CA GLU A 22 -1.99 15.36 1.85
C GLU A 22 -0.85 16.29 2.28
N ALA A 23 0.10 15.80 3.09
CA ALA A 23 1.25 16.60 3.51
C ALA A 23 2.10 17.04 2.31
N VAL A 24 2.27 16.16 1.32
CA VAL A 24 3.00 16.47 0.08
C VAL A 24 2.22 17.48 -0.77
N LEU A 25 0.92 17.26 -1.01
CA LEU A 25 0.09 18.19 -1.78
C LEU A 25 0.07 19.59 -1.13
N MET A 26 -0.03 19.62 0.19
CA MET A 26 0.03 20.84 0.98
C MET A 26 1.40 21.53 0.87
N ALA A 27 2.50 20.79 0.97
CA ALA A 27 3.84 21.34 0.77
C ALA A 27 4.01 21.94 -0.63
N PHE A 28 3.47 21.30 -1.67
CA PHE A 28 3.46 21.84 -3.03
C PHE A 28 2.62 23.12 -3.14
N ALA A 29 1.43 23.16 -2.52
CA ALA A 29 0.60 24.35 -2.51
C ALA A 29 1.31 25.54 -1.83
N ILE A 30 1.97 25.29 -0.70
CA ILE A 30 2.75 26.31 0.01
C ILE A 30 3.93 26.78 -0.83
N ALA A 31 4.73 25.86 -1.38
CA ALA A 31 5.89 26.20 -2.19
C ALA A 31 5.50 26.97 -3.47
N GLY A 32 4.42 26.57 -4.13
CA GLY A 32 3.86 27.28 -5.27
C GLY A 32 3.42 28.69 -4.89
N GLY A 33 2.65 28.82 -3.80
CA GLY A 33 2.19 30.10 -3.27
C GLY A 33 3.35 31.05 -2.93
N GLN A 34 4.42 30.55 -2.30
CA GLN A 34 5.62 31.34 -1.98
C GLN A 34 6.31 31.93 -3.23
N VAL A 35 6.12 31.35 -4.41
CA VAL A 35 6.68 31.83 -5.67
C VAL A 35 5.70 32.76 -6.41
N THR A 36 4.41 32.44 -6.40
CA THR A 36 3.39 33.16 -7.21
C THR A 36 2.74 34.32 -6.48
N ASP A 37 2.47 34.16 -5.19
CA ASP A 37 1.82 35.15 -4.33
C ASP A 37 2.26 34.95 -2.86
N PRO A 38 3.45 35.45 -2.48
CA PRO A 38 4.00 35.24 -1.14
C PRO A 38 3.11 35.82 -0.03
N ALA A 39 2.36 36.89 -0.32
CA ALA A 39 1.47 37.54 0.63
C ALA A 39 0.18 36.73 0.87
N GLY A 40 -0.22 35.90 -0.09
CA GLY A 40 -1.37 35.00 0.01
C GLY A 40 -1.09 33.68 0.73
N VAL A 41 0.16 33.38 1.10
CA VAL A 41 0.49 32.12 1.79
C VAL A 41 0.00 32.14 3.24
N PRO A 42 -0.82 31.16 3.65
CA PRO A 42 -1.39 31.14 4.99
C PRO A 42 -0.35 31.01 6.09
N ALA A 43 -0.68 31.54 7.27
CA ALA A 43 0.16 31.40 8.44
C ALA A 43 0.31 29.92 8.87
N PRO A 44 1.43 29.54 9.53
CA PRO A 44 1.71 28.14 9.89
C PRO A 44 0.60 27.44 10.71
N ASP A 45 -0.07 28.18 11.59
CA ASP A 45 -1.23 27.71 12.36
C ASP A 45 -2.42 27.39 11.46
N GLN A 46 -2.71 28.25 10.47
CA GLN A 46 -3.77 28.02 9.50
C GLN A 46 -3.48 26.80 8.61
N ILE A 47 -2.22 26.59 8.22
CA ILE A 47 -1.76 25.40 7.50
C ILE A 47 -2.04 24.13 8.31
N LEU A 48 -1.72 24.14 9.61
CA LEU A 48 -2.01 23.01 10.51
C LEU A 48 -3.51 22.75 10.65
N VAL A 49 -4.33 23.80 10.72
CA VAL A 49 -5.79 23.68 10.79
C VAL A 49 -6.35 23.04 9.51
N PHE A 50 -5.90 23.46 8.33
CA PHE A 50 -6.33 22.86 7.06
C PHE A 50 -5.95 21.39 6.97
N TYR A 51 -4.72 21.03 7.34
CA TYR A 51 -4.25 19.65 7.36
C TYR A 51 -5.06 18.77 8.33
N ALA A 52 -5.23 19.25 9.57
CA ALA A 52 -6.00 18.53 10.58
C ALA A 52 -7.47 18.37 10.13
N GLY A 53 -8.06 19.42 9.55
CA GLY A 53 -9.41 19.40 8.99
C GLY A 53 -9.55 18.37 7.88
N ARG A 54 -8.59 18.33 6.95
CA ARG A 54 -8.57 17.31 5.90
C ARG A 54 -8.48 15.90 6.47
N MET A 55 -7.55 15.66 7.40
CA MET A 55 -7.38 14.35 8.02
C MET A 55 -8.63 13.90 8.79
N ALA A 56 -9.33 14.83 9.44
CA ALA A 56 -10.59 14.56 10.12
C ALA A 56 -11.68 14.14 9.14
N ILE A 57 -11.78 14.81 7.98
CA ILE A 57 -12.72 14.42 6.91
C ILE A 57 -12.40 13.00 6.45
N ASP A 58 -11.15 12.71 6.08
CA ASP A 58 -10.74 11.39 5.58
C ASP A 58 -11.01 10.27 6.58
N ALA A 59 -10.70 10.51 7.87
CA ALA A 59 -10.98 9.56 8.94
C ALA A 59 -12.48 9.29 9.11
N THR A 60 -13.30 10.35 9.07
CA THR A 60 -14.76 10.23 9.18
C THR A 60 -15.33 9.42 8.03
N PHE A 61 -14.87 9.72 6.82
CA PHE A 61 -15.30 9.10 5.58
C PHE A 61 -14.89 7.62 5.51
N LEU A 62 -13.64 7.28 5.89
CA LEU A 62 -13.18 5.89 5.99
C LEU A 62 -13.96 5.10 7.04
N PHE A 63 -14.24 5.71 8.19
CA PHE A 63 -15.02 5.08 9.25
C PHE A 63 -16.47 4.84 8.82
N ALA A 64 -17.10 5.80 8.15
CA ALA A 64 -18.44 5.64 7.59
C ALA A 64 -18.48 4.53 6.53
N GLY A 65 -17.49 4.48 5.63
CA GLY A 65 -17.37 3.41 4.63
C GLY A 65 -17.20 2.03 5.26
N HIS A 66 -16.42 1.92 6.34
CA HIS A 66 -16.30 0.68 7.14
C HIS A 66 -17.64 0.25 7.74
N ILE A 67 -18.40 1.17 8.34
CA ILE A 67 -19.73 0.87 8.88
C ILE A 67 -20.65 0.31 7.78
N LEU A 68 -20.67 0.95 6.61
CA LEU A 68 -21.50 0.54 5.48
C LEU A 68 -21.13 -0.87 4.97
N LEU A 69 -19.84 -1.14 4.75
CA LEU A 69 -19.38 -2.48 4.34
C LEU A 69 -19.73 -3.55 5.38
N ARG A 70 -19.65 -3.19 6.67
CA ARG A 70 -20.00 -4.10 7.76
C ARG A 70 -21.51 -4.39 7.83
N GLN A 71 -22.36 -3.40 7.54
CA GLN A 71 -23.82 -3.59 7.42
C GLN A 71 -24.18 -4.55 6.28
N TRP A 72 -23.47 -4.45 5.15
CA TRP A 72 -23.65 -5.36 4.02
C TRP A 72 -22.86 -6.67 4.15
N THR A 73 -22.23 -6.90 5.30
CA THR A 73 -21.48 -8.12 5.60
C THR A 73 -20.33 -8.42 4.62
N ILE A 74 -19.77 -7.38 4.01
CA ILE A 74 -18.66 -7.47 3.07
C ILE A 74 -17.34 -7.43 3.84
N SER A 75 -16.54 -8.49 3.72
CA SER A 75 -15.25 -8.62 4.43
C SER A 75 -14.04 -8.74 3.49
N SER A 76 -14.21 -8.53 2.19
CA SER A 76 -13.12 -8.69 1.23
C SER A 76 -12.16 -7.49 1.28
N ARG A 77 -10.86 -7.76 1.25
CA ARG A 77 -9.83 -6.70 1.25
C ARG A 77 -9.93 -5.79 0.03
N LEU A 78 -10.35 -6.35 -1.10
CA LEU A 78 -10.60 -5.58 -2.32
C LEU A 78 -11.76 -4.59 -2.14
N ALA A 79 -12.86 -5.00 -1.50
CA ALA A 79 -13.96 -4.08 -1.23
C ALA A 79 -13.53 -2.93 -0.31
N TYR A 80 -12.72 -3.22 0.71
CA TYR A 80 -12.14 -2.17 1.56
C TYR A 80 -11.20 -1.24 0.80
N ALA A 81 -10.39 -1.78 -0.13
CA ALA A 81 -9.54 -0.97 -1.01
C ALA A 81 -10.39 -0.04 -1.90
N LEU A 82 -11.40 -0.59 -2.60
CA LEU A 82 -12.28 0.20 -3.45
C LEU A 82 -13.05 1.26 -2.65
N MET A 83 -13.56 0.89 -1.47
CA MET A 83 -14.21 1.81 -0.55
C MET A 83 -13.25 2.96 -0.19
N GLY A 84 -12.03 2.66 0.23
CA GLY A 84 -11.06 3.69 0.59
C GLY A 84 -10.77 4.66 -0.56
N GLY A 85 -10.67 4.16 -1.80
CA GLY A 85 -10.50 4.99 -3.00
C GLY A 85 -11.69 5.91 -3.26
N VAL A 86 -12.91 5.37 -3.27
CA VAL A 86 -14.16 6.15 -3.49
C VAL A 86 -14.30 7.23 -2.42
N VAL A 87 -14.10 6.85 -1.18
CA VAL A 87 -14.24 7.70 -0.01
C VAL A 87 -13.20 8.83 -0.02
N ALA A 88 -11.95 8.54 -0.41
CA ALA A 88 -10.92 9.57 -0.59
C ALA A 88 -11.24 10.51 -1.78
N ALA A 89 -11.75 9.99 -2.90
CA ALA A 89 -12.17 10.83 -4.03
C ALA A 89 -13.31 11.79 -3.65
N VAL A 90 -14.32 11.29 -2.93
CA VAL A 90 -15.44 12.10 -2.43
C VAL A 90 -14.96 13.15 -1.43
N SER A 91 -14.11 12.77 -0.48
CA SER A 91 -13.54 13.69 0.50
C SER A 91 -12.75 14.82 -0.15
N TYR A 92 -11.99 14.51 -1.20
CA TYR A 92 -11.23 15.49 -1.98
C TYR A 92 -12.16 16.47 -2.72
N GLY A 93 -13.21 15.97 -3.37
CA GLY A 93 -14.21 16.81 -4.02
C GLY A 93 -14.93 17.76 -3.04
N ILE A 94 -15.24 17.27 -1.84
CA ILE A 94 -15.81 18.10 -0.75
C ILE A 94 -14.81 19.13 -0.27
N ALA A 95 -13.52 18.76 -0.11
CA ALA A 95 -12.48 19.67 0.33
C ALA A 95 -12.27 20.83 -0.65
N ILE A 96 -12.26 20.56 -1.96
CA ILE A 96 -12.20 21.62 -2.99
C ILE A 96 -13.42 22.53 -2.89
N ARG A 97 -14.63 21.94 -2.87
CA ARG A 97 -15.89 22.71 -2.89
C ARG A 97 -16.03 23.64 -1.70
N ASN A 98 -15.48 23.26 -0.54
CA ASN A 98 -15.58 24.04 0.70
C ASN A 98 -14.31 24.86 1.00
N HIS A 99 -13.39 25.00 0.05
CA HIS A 99 -12.15 25.76 0.21
C HIS A 99 -11.32 25.32 1.42
N ILE A 100 -11.30 24.01 1.70
CA ILE A 100 -10.51 23.39 2.79
C ILE A 100 -9.07 23.11 2.32
N GLN A 101 -8.81 23.21 1.01
CA GLN A 101 -7.46 23.11 0.43
C GLN A 101 -6.79 24.47 0.35
N LEU A 102 -5.47 24.49 0.62
CA LEU A 102 -4.63 25.68 0.58
C LEU A 102 -4.53 26.33 -0.81
N ALA A 103 -4.68 25.55 -1.87
CA ALA A 103 -4.71 26.05 -3.24
C ALA A 103 -5.84 25.37 -4.00
N ALA A 104 -6.58 26.15 -4.79
CA ALA A 104 -7.47 25.59 -5.77
C ALA A 104 -6.65 24.84 -6.83
N PRO A 105 -7.11 23.66 -7.31
CA PRO A 105 -6.50 23.03 -8.46
C PRO A 105 -6.51 24.00 -9.63
N GLY A 106 -5.41 24.10 -10.38
CA GLY A 106 -5.39 24.88 -11.62
C GLY A 106 -6.41 24.34 -12.63
N ASP A 107 -6.86 25.18 -13.56
CA ASP A 107 -7.83 24.80 -14.58
C ASP A 107 -7.38 23.53 -15.33
N GLY A 108 -8.28 22.56 -15.46
CA GLY A 108 -7.99 21.27 -16.11
C GLY A 108 -7.20 20.25 -15.28
N THR A 109 -6.79 20.57 -14.04
CA THR A 109 -6.00 19.65 -13.17
C THR A 109 -6.81 18.98 -12.06
N VAL A 110 -8.08 19.34 -11.90
CA VAL A 110 -8.97 18.87 -10.81
C VAL A 110 -9.02 17.34 -10.72
N VAL A 111 -9.23 16.67 -11.86
CA VAL A 111 -9.32 15.19 -11.94
C VAL A 111 -7.96 14.56 -11.66
N THR A 112 -6.90 15.17 -12.17
CA THR A 112 -5.53 14.68 -12.13
C THR A 112 -4.97 14.70 -10.71
N ILE A 113 -5.16 15.82 -10.00
CA ILE A 113 -4.74 15.97 -8.61
C ILE A 113 -5.59 15.08 -7.69
N GLY A 114 -6.86 14.85 -8.03
CA GLY A 114 -7.74 13.95 -7.28
C GLY A 114 -7.33 12.47 -7.33
N LEU A 115 -6.51 12.05 -8.30
CA LEU A 115 -6.06 10.65 -8.36
C LEU A 115 -5.13 10.28 -7.21
N LEU A 116 -4.26 11.20 -6.78
CA LEU A 116 -3.30 10.99 -5.70
C LEU A 116 -4.01 10.60 -4.39
N PRO A 117 -4.96 11.41 -3.87
CA PRO A 117 -5.77 11.04 -2.71
C PRO A 117 -6.57 9.76 -2.95
N THR A 118 -7.08 9.54 -4.17
CA THR A 118 -7.83 8.31 -4.50
C THR A 118 -6.97 7.07 -4.34
N ILE A 119 -5.75 7.06 -4.90
CA ILE A 119 -4.79 5.95 -4.76
C ILE A 119 -4.41 5.77 -3.29
N ALA A 120 -4.12 6.86 -2.58
CA ALA A 120 -3.83 6.81 -1.15
C ALA A 120 -4.98 6.20 -0.35
N GLY A 121 -6.21 6.54 -0.71
CA GLY A 121 -7.44 5.94 -0.18
C GLY A 121 -7.54 4.46 -0.48
N VAL A 122 -7.24 4.02 -1.71
CA VAL A 122 -7.23 2.59 -2.08
C VAL A 122 -6.25 1.82 -1.20
N ILE A 123 -5.04 2.35 -1.02
CA ILE A 123 -4.01 1.76 -0.16
C ILE A 123 -4.51 1.76 1.29
N GLY A 124 -4.99 2.90 1.80
CA GLY A 124 -5.49 3.04 3.17
C GLY A 124 -6.61 2.06 3.49
N GLY A 125 -7.62 1.96 2.63
CA GLY A 125 -8.72 1.01 2.75
C GLY A 125 -8.21 -0.44 2.76
N PHE A 126 -7.30 -0.80 1.87
CA PHE A 126 -6.67 -2.12 1.88
C PHE A 126 -5.94 -2.41 3.20
N LEU A 127 -5.15 -1.45 3.71
CA LEU A 127 -4.44 -1.57 4.99
C LEU A 127 -5.41 -1.77 6.14
N TYR A 128 -6.53 -1.03 6.15
CA TYR A 128 -7.56 -1.20 7.16
C TYR A 128 -8.10 -2.64 7.14
N GLY A 129 -8.53 -3.14 5.98
CA GLY A 129 -9.05 -4.50 5.83
C GLY A 129 -8.01 -5.58 6.17
N GLN A 130 -6.72 -5.30 5.99
CA GLN A 130 -5.63 -6.19 6.36
C GLN A 130 -5.36 -6.22 7.87
N PHE A 131 -5.31 -5.06 8.54
CA PHE A 131 -4.88 -4.96 9.94
C PHE A 131 -6.02 -5.06 10.96
N ALA A 132 -7.26 -4.75 10.57
CA ALA A 132 -8.39 -4.83 11.47
C ALA A 132 -8.72 -6.27 11.88
N GLY A 133 -8.43 -7.25 11.02
CA GLY A 133 -8.72 -8.67 11.27
C GLY A 133 -10.21 -8.99 11.19
N LEU A 134 -10.56 -10.26 11.37
CA LEU A 134 -11.92 -10.78 11.20
C LEU A 134 -12.52 -11.24 12.53
N SER A 135 -13.80 -10.96 12.72
CA SER A 135 -14.65 -11.45 13.82
C SER A 135 -15.74 -12.37 13.27
N PRO A 136 -16.03 -13.51 13.92
CA PRO A 136 -17.17 -14.33 13.54
C PRO A 136 -18.46 -13.55 13.82
N VAL A 137 -19.39 -13.58 12.87
CA VAL A 137 -20.77 -13.15 13.10
C VAL A 137 -21.40 -14.22 13.97
N ALA A 138 -21.67 -13.89 15.24
CA ALA A 138 -22.62 -14.65 16.03
C ALA A 138 -23.96 -14.54 15.30
N ARG A 139 -24.33 -15.59 14.55
CA ARG A 139 -25.71 -15.72 14.09
C ARG A 139 -26.51 -15.74 15.39
N ALA A 140 -27.34 -14.72 15.62
CA ALA A 140 -28.35 -14.82 16.66
C ALA A 140 -29.13 -16.09 16.35
N ALA A 141 -28.83 -17.16 17.08
CA ALA A 141 -29.59 -18.37 17.03
C ALA A 141 -30.99 -17.94 17.45
N GLY A 142 -31.92 -17.95 16.50
CA GLY A 142 -33.34 -17.85 16.81
C GLY A 142 -33.61 -18.84 17.94
N ALA A 143 -34.27 -18.35 18.98
CA ALA A 143 -34.62 -19.09 20.18
C ALA A 143 -35.13 -20.49 19.81
N GLY A 144 -34.33 -21.49 20.17
CA GLY A 144 -34.59 -22.90 19.95
C GLY A 144 -33.67 -23.69 20.87
N SER A 145 -34.00 -23.68 22.16
CA SER A 145 -33.40 -24.53 23.17
C SER A 145 -33.62 -26.00 22.80
N ALA A 146 -32.55 -26.72 22.43
CA ALA A 146 -32.43 -28.15 22.69
C ALA A 146 -30.97 -28.63 22.49
N ALA A 147 -30.45 -29.25 23.56
CA ALA A 147 -29.25 -30.08 23.65
C ALA A 147 -27.90 -29.42 23.32
N ALA A 148 -27.11 -29.24 24.38
CA ALA A 148 -25.67 -28.99 24.30
C ALA A 148 -24.97 -30.10 23.49
N ALA A 149 -24.75 -29.84 22.21
CA ALA A 149 -23.72 -30.56 21.47
C ALA A 149 -22.37 -30.21 22.13
N PRO A 150 -21.51 -31.21 22.42
CA PRO A 150 -20.18 -30.92 22.95
C PRO A 150 -19.49 -29.94 22.01
N ALA A 151 -18.95 -28.86 22.59
CA ALA A 151 -18.22 -27.85 21.84
C ALA A 151 -17.18 -28.56 20.98
N ALA A 152 -17.35 -28.51 19.66
CA ALA A 152 -16.39 -29.08 18.74
C ALA A 152 -15.02 -28.52 19.13
N PRO A 153 -14.00 -29.37 19.40
CA PRO A 153 -12.68 -28.88 19.76
C PRO A 153 -12.24 -27.89 18.68
N PRO A 154 -11.62 -26.76 19.07
CA PRO A 154 -11.15 -25.78 18.09
C PRO A 154 -10.33 -26.53 17.04
N PRO A 155 -10.53 -26.25 15.74
CA PRO A 155 -9.82 -26.95 14.69
C PRO A 155 -8.32 -26.87 14.97
N ILE A 156 -7.68 -28.04 15.05
CA ILE A 156 -6.24 -28.14 15.28
C ILE A 156 -5.57 -27.43 14.10
N VAL A 157 -4.92 -26.31 14.40
CA VAL A 157 -4.26 -25.48 13.38
C VAL A 157 -2.97 -26.18 13.01
N PHE A 158 -2.92 -26.74 11.81
CA PHE A 158 -1.70 -27.35 11.28
C PHE A 158 -0.65 -26.26 11.00
N ASP A 159 0.43 -26.28 11.77
CA ASP A 159 1.57 -25.39 11.61
C ASP A 159 2.48 -25.95 10.50
N GLY A 160 1.98 -25.88 9.26
CA GLY A 160 2.68 -26.36 8.07
C GLY A 160 3.71 -25.37 7.53
N PRO A 161 4.58 -25.81 6.60
CA PRO A 161 5.47 -24.88 5.91
C PRO A 161 4.64 -23.79 5.21
N VAL A 162 5.01 -22.53 5.45
CA VAL A 162 4.35 -21.36 4.88
C VAL A 162 5.19 -20.77 3.76
N ARG A 163 4.53 -20.28 2.73
CA ARG A 163 5.14 -19.51 1.64
C ARG A 163 4.48 -18.15 1.52
N VAL A 164 5.15 -17.23 0.85
CA VAL A 164 4.57 -15.91 0.57
C VAL A 164 3.44 -16.07 -0.45
N ARG A 165 2.24 -15.55 -0.13
CA ARG A 165 1.11 -15.62 -1.05
C ARG A 165 1.33 -14.70 -2.23
N THR A 166 0.86 -15.09 -3.40
CA THR A 166 0.78 -14.17 -4.54
C THR A 166 -0.35 -13.19 -4.28
N SER A 167 -0.06 -11.89 -4.19
CA SER A 167 -1.07 -10.87 -3.85
C SER A 167 -1.06 -9.74 -4.85
N VAL A 168 -2.10 -9.65 -5.69
CA VAL A 168 -2.26 -8.56 -6.67
C VAL A 168 -2.23 -7.19 -5.98
N ALA A 169 -2.92 -7.06 -4.84
CA ALA A 169 -2.89 -5.83 -4.05
C ALA A 169 -1.49 -5.54 -3.48
N GLY A 170 -0.76 -6.57 -3.02
CA GLY A 170 0.63 -6.43 -2.60
C GLY A 170 1.54 -5.95 -3.75
N ILE A 171 1.35 -6.47 -4.96
CA ILE A 171 2.08 -6.03 -6.17
C ILE A 171 1.75 -4.56 -6.45
N ALA A 172 0.47 -4.20 -6.48
CA ALA A 172 0.05 -2.83 -6.76
C ALA A 172 0.62 -1.83 -5.76
N ILE A 173 0.58 -2.13 -4.45
CA ILE A 173 1.13 -1.26 -3.41
C ILE A 173 2.66 -1.15 -3.54
N ALA A 174 3.33 -2.28 -3.75
CA ALA A 174 4.78 -2.32 -3.91
C ALA A 174 5.25 -1.58 -5.17
N ALA A 175 4.46 -1.59 -6.24
CA ALA A 175 4.74 -0.85 -7.47
C ALA A 175 4.45 0.65 -7.31
N LEU A 176 3.33 1.03 -6.69
CA LEU A 176 2.90 2.42 -6.58
C LEU A 176 3.75 3.25 -5.62
N MET A 177 4.09 2.72 -4.44
CA MET A 177 4.77 3.52 -3.39
C MET A 177 6.12 4.10 -3.83
N PRO A 178 7.08 3.32 -4.35
CA PRO A 178 8.36 3.86 -4.81
C PRO A 178 8.22 4.68 -6.09
N THR A 179 7.25 4.39 -6.97
CA THR A 179 6.93 5.29 -8.10
C THR A 179 6.49 6.66 -7.61
N VAL A 180 5.62 6.70 -6.61
CA VAL A 180 5.14 7.96 -6.00
C VAL A 180 6.30 8.69 -5.33
N LEU A 181 7.16 7.99 -4.58
CA LEU A 181 8.35 8.60 -3.98
C LEU A 181 9.35 9.11 -5.03
N ALA A 182 9.63 8.31 -6.06
CA ALA A 182 10.61 8.63 -7.11
C ALA A 182 10.12 9.72 -8.06
N THR A 183 8.81 9.97 -8.15
CA THR A 183 8.26 11.10 -8.92
C THR A 183 8.13 12.34 -8.03
N LEU A 184 7.56 12.23 -6.84
CA LEU A 184 7.38 13.39 -5.94
C LEU A 184 8.72 13.97 -5.46
N LEU A 185 9.69 13.13 -5.10
CA LEU A 185 10.93 13.61 -4.49
C LEU A 185 11.75 14.50 -5.45
N PRO A 186 12.00 14.14 -6.72
CA PRO A 186 12.63 15.05 -7.68
C PRO A 186 11.79 16.30 -7.94
N TYR A 187 10.46 16.21 -8.05
CA TYR A 187 9.63 17.41 -8.25
C TYR A 187 9.60 18.34 -7.04
N THR A 188 9.82 17.85 -5.82
CA THR A 188 9.98 18.69 -4.62
C THR A 188 11.39 19.27 -4.51
N LEU A 189 12.43 18.48 -4.81
CA LEU A 189 13.82 18.89 -4.64
C LEU A 189 14.33 19.77 -5.77
N VAL A 190 13.94 19.49 -7.02
CA VAL A 190 14.46 20.21 -8.19
C VAL A 190 14.14 21.70 -8.13
N PRO A 191 12.90 22.16 -7.86
CA PRO A 191 12.62 23.59 -7.68
C PRO A 191 13.38 24.19 -6.48
N LEU A 192 13.50 23.44 -5.38
CA LEU A 192 14.22 23.88 -4.18
C LEU A 192 15.72 24.08 -4.44
N LEU A 193 16.31 23.23 -5.28
CA LEU A 193 17.71 23.27 -5.70
C LEU A 193 17.94 24.25 -6.86
N MET A 194 16.94 24.47 -7.72
CA MET A 194 16.96 25.36 -8.87
C MET A 194 16.53 26.80 -8.54
N ASN A 195 16.28 27.13 -7.27
CA ASN A 195 16.03 28.50 -6.79
C ASN A 195 17.16 29.52 -7.13
N GLY A 196 18.29 29.05 -7.68
CA GLY A 196 19.36 29.89 -8.22
C GLY A 196 19.39 30.07 -9.76
N PHE A 197 18.49 29.44 -10.53
CA PHE A 197 18.62 29.36 -12.01
C PHE A 197 17.37 29.71 -12.83
N ALA A 198 16.22 30.01 -12.23
CA ALA A 198 14.99 30.28 -12.98
C ALA A 198 14.62 31.77 -12.99
N ASP A 199 14.65 32.38 -14.17
CA ASP A 199 13.90 33.61 -14.43
C ASP A 199 12.42 33.39 -14.09
N LYS A 200 11.78 34.39 -13.48
CA LYS A 200 10.41 34.33 -12.95
C LYS A 200 9.38 33.81 -13.96
N SER A 201 9.58 33.99 -15.27
CA SER A 201 8.59 33.60 -16.29
C SER A 201 8.51 32.09 -16.57
N THR A 202 9.62 31.35 -16.48
CA THR A 202 9.63 29.89 -16.71
C THR A 202 9.17 29.12 -15.48
N ALA A 203 9.43 29.63 -14.28
CA ALA A 203 9.00 29.04 -13.01
C ALA A 203 7.46 28.89 -12.92
N HIS A 204 6.69 29.84 -13.46
CA HIS A 204 5.22 29.79 -13.44
C HIS A 204 4.64 28.69 -14.35
N ILE A 205 5.28 28.38 -15.49
CA ILE A 205 4.82 27.32 -16.42
C ILE A 205 5.15 25.93 -15.85
N PHE A 206 6.32 25.77 -15.23
CA PHE A 206 6.70 24.54 -14.54
C PHE A 206 5.91 24.29 -13.25
N ALA A 207 5.44 25.35 -12.56
CA ALA A 207 4.65 25.23 -11.33
C ALA A 207 3.17 24.89 -11.57
N ALA A 208 2.56 25.30 -12.70
CA ALA A 208 1.10 25.29 -12.85
C ALA A 208 0.49 24.07 -13.57
N VAL A 209 1.17 23.44 -14.54
CA VAL A 209 0.54 22.44 -15.44
C VAL A 209 1.34 21.15 -15.59
N ILE A 210 2.66 21.24 -15.58
CA ILE A 210 3.57 20.11 -15.81
C ILE A 210 3.55 19.06 -14.68
N PRO A 211 3.48 19.42 -13.37
CA PRO A 211 3.70 18.44 -12.31
C PRO A 211 2.66 17.33 -12.28
N ALA A 212 1.37 17.63 -12.42
CA ALA A 212 0.30 16.62 -12.30
C ALA A 212 0.23 15.70 -13.54
N GLN A 213 0.34 16.26 -14.75
CA GLN A 213 0.29 15.47 -15.98
C GLN A 213 1.54 14.62 -16.13
N THR A 214 2.73 15.17 -15.86
CA THR A 214 3.97 14.39 -15.91
C THR A 214 4.01 13.36 -14.78
N PHE A 215 3.52 13.68 -13.58
CA PHE A 215 3.34 12.71 -12.51
C PHE A 215 2.43 11.54 -12.92
N MET A 216 1.30 11.83 -13.55
CA MET A 216 0.39 10.80 -14.06
C MET A 216 1.03 9.93 -15.14
N ILE A 217 1.68 10.55 -16.11
CA ILE A 217 2.40 9.84 -17.18
C ILE A 217 3.48 8.95 -16.57
N MET A 218 4.27 9.48 -15.64
CA MET A 218 5.32 8.72 -14.96
C MET A 218 4.74 7.59 -14.11
N ILE A 219 3.61 7.78 -13.43
CA ILE A 219 2.89 6.70 -12.76
C ILE A 219 2.50 5.62 -13.75
N VAL A 220 1.81 5.96 -14.83
CA VAL A 220 1.30 4.98 -15.79
C VAL A 220 2.44 4.20 -16.44
N ILE A 221 3.49 4.92 -16.87
CA ILE A 221 4.66 4.33 -17.52
C ILE A 221 5.44 3.44 -16.55
N SER A 222 5.53 3.79 -15.26
CA SER A 222 6.36 3.03 -14.31
C SER A 222 5.63 1.94 -13.55
N VAL A 223 4.31 2.05 -13.30
CA VAL A 223 3.56 1.07 -12.50
C VAL A 223 3.49 -0.29 -13.18
N ILE A 224 3.27 -0.33 -14.49
CA ILE A 224 3.19 -1.59 -15.23
C ILE A 224 4.54 -2.33 -15.20
N PRO A 225 5.68 -1.73 -15.61
CA PRO A 225 6.99 -2.35 -15.47
C PRO A 225 7.34 -2.72 -14.03
N SER A 226 7.01 -1.86 -13.07
CA SER A 226 7.26 -2.10 -11.64
C SER A 226 6.47 -3.31 -11.10
N SER A 227 5.24 -3.49 -11.59
CA SER A 227 4.41 -4.64 -11.23
C SER A 227 4.99 -5.94 -11.79
N ILE A 228 5.44 -5.92 -13.04
CA ILE A 228 6.13 -7.05 -13.68
C ILE A 228 7.42 -7.37 -12.92
N PHE A 229 8.22 -6.35 -12.60
CA PHE A 229 9.44 -6.49 -11.83
C PHE A 229 9.19 -7.17 -10.47
N ILE A 230 8.16 -6.74 -9.73
CA ILE A 230 7.82 -7.35 -8.44
C ILE A 230 7.31 -8.78 -8.58
N LEU A 231 6.58 -9.09 -9.64
CA LEU A 231 6.18 -10.46 -9.93
C LEU A 231 7.42 -11.34 -10.14
N CYS A 232 8.42 -10.87 -10.89
CA CYS A 232 9.69 -11.56 -11.06
C CYS A 232 10.43 -11.74 -9.72
N VAL A 233 10.57 -10.68 -8.92
CA VAL A 233 11.20 -10.73 -7.58
C VAL A 233 10.50 -11.75 -6.68
N HIS A 234 9.16 -11.77 -6.68
CA HIS A 234 8.37 -12.74 -5.92
C HIS A 234 8.63 -14.18 -6.37
N HIS A 235 8.66 -14.45 -7.68
CA HIS A 235 8.94 -15.79 -8.19
C HIS A 235 10.36 -16.25 -7.88
N VAL A 236 11.36 -15.37 -8.00
CA VAL A 236 12.76 -15.66 -7.63
C VAL A 236 12.87 -15.96 -6.14
N ALA A 237 12.32 -15.07 -5.29
CA ALA A 237 12.33 -15.27 -3.84
C ALA A 237 11.62 -16.56 -3.43
N ARG A 238 10.51 -16.90 -4.08
CA ARG A 238 9.77 -18.14 -3.86
C ARG A 238 10.53 -19.38 -4.32
N ALA A 239 11.21 -19.33 -5.46
CA ALA A 239 12.07 -20.42 -5.93
C ALA A 239 13.25 -20.68 -4.96
N MET A 240 13.77 -19.62 -4.35
CA MET A 240 14.82 -19.70 -3.32
C MET A 240 14.29 -20.02 -1.91
N SER A 241 12.99 -20.32 -1.75
CA SER A 241 12.33 -20.57 -0.46
C SER A 241 12.51 -19.44 0.57
N ARG A 242 12.65 -18.19 0.10
CA ARG A 242 12.84 -17.01 0.95
C ARG A 242 11.50 -16.53 1.49
N ARG A 243 11.49 -16.17 2.77
CA ARG A 243 10.25 -15.85 3.50
C ARG A 243 10.34 -14.62 4.37
N SER A 244 11.52 -14.05 4.58
CA SER A 244 11.68 -12.86 5.41
C SER A 244 11.57 -11.57 4.60
N GLY A 245 11.23 -10.46 5.26
CA GLY A 245 11.15 -9.15 4.62
C GLY A 245 12.49 -8.66 4.08
N TRP A 246 13.58 -8.90 4.82
CA TRP A 246 14.92 -8.46 4.43
C TRP A 246 15.45 -9.25 3.22
N GLU A 247 15.12 -10.55 3.10
CA GLU A 247 15.49 -11.34 1.91
C GLU A 247 14.80 -10.80 0.66
N TYR A 248 13.52 -10.45 0.75
CA TYR A 248 12.79 -9.82 -0.36
C TYR A 248 13.37 -8.44 -0.71
N ALA A 249 13.76 -7.66 0.30
CA ALA A 249 14.42 -6.38 0.09
C ALA A 249 15.78 -6.57 -0.62
N ALA A 250 16.59 -7.53 -0.20
CA ALA A 250 17.87 -7.82 -0.82
C ALA A 250 17.72 -8.29 -2.28
N ILE A 251 16.80 -9.23 -2.55
CA ILE A 251 16.54 -9.72 -3.91
C ILE A 251 16.03 -8.58 -4.80
N GLY A 252 15.08 -7.79 -4.31
CA GLY A 252 14.56 -6.63 -5.03
C GLY A 252 15.64 -5.59 -5.32
N GLY A 253 16.48 -5.27 -4.34
CA GLY A 253 17.57 -4.31 -4.51
C GLY A 253 18.65 -4.79 -5.48
N VAL A 254 19.08 -6.05 -5.38
CA VAL A 254 20.07 -6.63 -6.30
C VAL A 254 19.52 -6.70 -7.72
N ALA A 255 18.27 -7.14 -7.90
CA ALA A 255 17.65 -7.20 -9.22
C ALA A 255 17.50 -5.81 -9.84
N ALA A 256 17.08 -4.81 -9.07
CA ALA A 256 16.93 -3.44 -9.54
C ALA A 256 18.26 -2.73 -9.77
N PHE A 257 19.34 -3.10 -9.07
CA PHE A 257 20.70 -2.63 -9.34
C PHE A 257 21.24 -3.20 -10.65
N ALA A 258 21.02 -4.49 -10.89
CA ALA A 258 21.53 -5.19 -12.07
C ALA A 258 20.92 -4.65 -13.38
N CYS A 259 19.64 -4.27 -13.40
CA CYS A 259 18.99 -3.74 -14.60
C CYS A 259 19.68 -2.49 -15.20
N PRO A 260 19.83 -1.36 -14.50
CA PRO A 260 20.51 -0.18 -15.03
C PRO A 260 22.00 -0.42 -15.24
N LEU A 261 22.65 -1.29 -14.47
CA LEU A 261 24.04 -1.67 -14.71
C LEU A 261 24.21 -2.36 -16.07
N LEU A 262 23.31 -3.28 -16.42
CA LEU A 262 23.30 -3.92 -17.74
C LEU A 262 22.99 -2.92 -18.86
N LEU A 263 22.08 -1.97 -18.63
CA LEU A 263 21.78 -0.91 -19.59
C LEU A 263 22.92 0.11 -19.74
N ALA A 264 23.78 0.27 -18.73
CA ALA A 264 24.91 1.18 -18.77
C ALA A 264 25.95 0.82 -19.85
N PHE A 265 26.01 -0.45 -20.26
CA PHE A 265 26.84 -0.87 -21.40
C PHE A 265 26.38 -0.25 -22.73
N ALA A 266 25.08 0.01 -22.89
CA ALA A 266 24.53 0.66 -24.08
C ALA A 266 24.53 2.19 -23.95
N MET A 267 24.24 2.70 -22.75
CA MET A 267 24.17 4.14 -22.49
C MET A 267 24.73 4.45 -21.09
N PRO A 268 25.98 4.95 -20.99
CA PRO A 268 26.70 5.11 -19.71
C PRO A 268 25.97 5.93 -18.65
N LEU A 269 25.08 6.86 -19.05
CA LEU A 269 24.25 7.66 -18.15
C LEU A 269 23.38 6.80 -17.21
N PHE A 270 23.00 5.58 -17.58
CA PHE A 270 22.24 4.68 -16.71
C PHE A 270 23.02 4.22 -15.46
N ALA A 271 24.36 4.29 -15.47
CA ALA A 271 25.17 3.95 -14.30
C ALA A 271 24.83 4.83 -13.09
N MET A 272 24.46 6.10 -13.32
CA MET A 272 24.06 7.03 -12.26
C MET A 272 22.74 6.62 -11.58
N LEU A 273 21.92 5.80 -12.22
CA LEU A 273 20.63 5.33 -11.67
C LEU A 273 20.75 4.06 -10.84
N THR A 274 21.92 3.42 -10.78
CA THR A 274 22.12 2.13 -10.12
C THR A 274 21.79 2.17 -8.63
N VAL A 275 22.30 3.16 -7.90
CA VAL A 275 22.04 3.32 -6.45
C VAL A 275 20.57 3.66 -6.16
N PRO A 276 19.96 4.67 -6.81
CA PRO A 276 18.52 4.93 -6.66
C PRO A 276 17.65 3.71 -7.02
N ALA A 277 17.98 3.00 -8.10
CA ALA A 277 17.24 1.81 -8.51
C ALA A 277 17.35 0.69 -7.48
N ALA A 278 18.54 0.43 -6.93
CA ALA A 278 18.75 -0.55 -5.87
C ALA A 278 17.90 -0.23 -4.63
N PHE A 279 17.87 1.04 -4.23
CA PHE A 279 17.03 1.50 -3.12
C PHE A 279 15.55 1.27 -3.41
N CYS A 280 15.05 1.71 -4.57
CA CYS A 280 13.67 1.51 -4.98
C CYS A 280 13.31 0.01 -5.00
N GLY A 281 14.11 -0.83 -5.63
CA GLY A 281 13.89 -2.28 -5.68
C GLY A 281 13.85 -2.92 -4.29
N ALA A 282 14.71 -2.48 -3.37
CA ALA A 282 14.70 -2.98 -2.00
C ALA A 282 13.42 -2.59 -1.25
N VAL A 283 12.98 -1.34 -1.40
CA VAL A 283 11.70 -0.87 -0.85
C VAL A 283 10.53 -1.65 -1.44
N MET A 284 10.49 -1.84 -2.76
CA MET A 284 9.44 -2.62 -3.43
C MET A 284 9.38 -4.05 -2.89
N GLY A 285 10.51 -4.75 -2.80
CA GLY A 285 10.59 -6.11 -2.28
C GLY A 285 10.10 -6.21 -0.83
N ALA A 286 10.58 -5.31 0.04
CA ALA A 286 10.17 -5.24 1.44
C ALA A 286 8.66 -4.99 1.61
N LEU A 287 8.12 -4.01 0.88
CA LEU A 287 6.70 -3.66 0.91
C LEU A 287 5.86 -4.81 0.38
N TYR A 288 6.24 -5.40 -0.75
CA TYR A 288 5.55 -6.55 -1.31
C TYR A 288 5.47 -7.67 -0.27
N ARG A 289 6.58 -8.06 0.36
CA ARG A 289 6.56 -9.12 1.36
C ARG A 289 5.65 -8.81 2.55
N ARG A 290 5.64 -7.56 3.00
CA ARG A 290 4.80 -7.09 4.12
C ARG A 290 3.31 -7.16 3.79
N PHE A 291 2.89 -6.82 2.57
CA PHE A 291 1.48 -6.81 2.16
C PHE A 291 0.98 -8.11 1.55
N ALA A 292 1.88 -8.84 0.89
CA ALA A 292 1.65 -10.19 0.45
C ALA A 292 1.33 -11.06 1.66
N GLY A 293 2.09 -11.05 2.76
CA GLY A 293 1.78 -11.96 3.86
C GLY A 293 2.02 -13.44 3.48
N LEU A 294 1.58 -14.35 4.34
CA LEU A 294 1.92 -15.78 4.27
C LEU A 294 0.68 -16.65 4.00
N GLU A 295 0.85 -17.72 3.24
CA GLU A 295 -0.12 -18.79 3.03
C GLU A 295 0.53 -20.15 3.33
N PRO A 296 -0.25 -21.15 3.79
CA PRO A 296 0.23 -22.52 3.86
C PRO A 296 0.68 -23.01 2.47
N MET A 297 1.78 -23.76 2.42
CA MET A 297 2.20 -24.42 1.20
C MET A 297 1.18 -25.51 0.83
N PRO A 298 0.74 -25.60 -0.44
CA PRO A 298 -0.17 -26.65 -0.87
C PRO A 298 0.48 -28.00 -0.64
N LEU A 299 -0.21 -28.85 0.10
CA LEU A 299 0.19 -30.24 0.28
C LEU A 299 -0.05 -30.98 -1.04
N PRO A 300 0.89 -31.83 -1.50
CA PRO A 300 0.72 -32.62 -2.71
C PRO A 300 -0.55 -33.50 -2.67
N GLU A 301 -0.98 -33.93 -1.48
CA GLU A 301 -2.20 -34.71 -1.24
C GLU A 301 -2.80 -34.32 0.13
N ALA A 302 -4.12 -34.48 0.30
CA ALA A 302 -4.77 -34.31 1.59
C ALA A 302 -4.29 -35.41 2.54
N VAL A 303 -3.33 -35.09 3.41
CA VAL A 303 -2.85 -36.03 4.43
C VAL A 303 -3.97 -36.23 5.45
N ILE A 304 -4.70 -37.32 5.33
CA ILE A 304 -5.64 -37.78 6.35
C ILE A 304 -4.80 -38.44 7.44
N ALA A 305 -4.50 -37.68 8.49
CA ALA A 305 -3.84 -38.24 9.66
C ALA A 305 -4.85 -39.06 10.47
N THR A 306 -4.60 -40.36 10.58
CA THR A 306 -5.38 -41.29 11.42
C THR A 306 -5.14 -41.04 12.92
N ASP A 307 -3.98 -40.48 13.28
CA ASP A 307 -3.61 -40.11 14.65
C ASP A 307 -3.20 -38.62 14.71
N PRO A 308 -3.88 -37.77 15.50
CA PRO A 308 -3.49 -36.38 15.68
C PRO A 308 -2.10 -36.20 16.33
N ASN A 309 -1.57 -37.21 17.03
CA ASN A 309 -0.21 -37.17 17.59
C ASN A 309 0.88 -37.40 16.52
N ALA A 310 0.52 -37.90 15.33
CA ALA A 310 1.43 -38.03 14.21
C ALA A 310 1.66 -36.71 13.44
N LEU A 311 0.88 -35.67 13.76
CA LEU A 311 1.04 -34.34 13.18
C LEU A 311 2.20 -33.60 13.84
N VAL A 312 3.38 -33.71 13.22
CA VAL A 312 4.58 -32.96 13.64
C VAL A 312 4.62 -31.58 13.00
N GLY A 313 4.82 -30.55 13.84
CA GLY A 313 4.86 -29.13 13.47
C GLY A 313 6.02 -28.74 12.55
N ALA A 314 5.98 -27.52 12.01
CA ALA A 314 6.92 -27.01 11.00
C ALA A 314 8.40 -27.13 11.36
N ASP A 315 8.75 -26.97 12.65
CA ASP A 315 10.13 -26.95 13.12
C ASP A 315 10.66 -28.33 13.55
N HIS A 316 9.91 -29.42 13.29
CA HIS A 316 10.32 -30.75 13.72
C HIS A 316 11.51 -31.28 12.88
N PRO A 317 12.62 -31.72 13.51
CA PRO A 317 13.84 -32.15 12.82
C PRO A 317 13.63 -33.24 11.76
N SER A 318 12.65 -34.15 11.96
CA SER A 318 12.37 -35.25 11.03
C SER A 318 11.86 -34.80 9.65
N ARG A 319 11.30 -33.58 9.52
CA ARG A 319 10.89 -33.02 8.22
C ARG A 319 12.07 -32.56 7.37
N HIS A 320 13.18 -32.15 7.98
CA HIS A 320 14.40 -31.80 7.25
C HIS A 320 15.07 -33.04 6.62
N GLN A 321 14.77 -34.24 7.15
CA GLN A 321 15.36 -35.51 6.72
C GLN A 321 14.40 -36.39 5.90
N HIS A 322 13.20 -35.91 5.56
CA HIS A 322 12.17 -36.70 4.85
C HIS A 322 11.85 -38.04 5.53
N GLY A 323 11.90 -38.08 6.87
CA GLY A 323 11.59 -39.29 7.63
C GLY A 323 10.09 -39.59 7.61
N VAL A 324 9.70 -40.73 7.05
CA VAL A 324 8.34 -41.26 7.11
C VAL A 324 8.18 -42.05 8.41
N ILE A 325 7.23 -41.64 9.26
CA ILE A 325 6.82 -42.44 10.41
C ILE A 325 5.68 -43.35 9.93
N LEU A 326 6.00 -44.62 9.67
CA LEU A 326 4.97 -45.65 9.46
C LEU A 326 4.44 -46.05 10.84
N GLY A 327 3.17 -45.72 11.12
CA GLY A 327 2.45 -46.29 12.25
C GLY A 327 2.05 -47.73 11.93
N ASN A 328 2.31 -48.65 12.86
CA ASN A 328 1.78 -50.01 12.83
C ASN A 328 0.28 -50.00 13.12
#